data_AF-A0A401PP32-F1
#
_entry.id   AF-A0A401PP32-F1
#
_cell.length_a   1.000
_cell.length_b   1.000
_cell.length_c   1.000
_cell.angle_alpha   90.00
_cell.angle_beta   90.00
_cell.angle_gamma   90.00
#
_symmetry.space_group_name_H-M   'P 1'
#
loop_
_entity.id
_entity.type
_entity.pdbx_description
1 polymer ?
#
loop_
_entity_poly.entity_id
_entity_poly.type
_entity_poly.pdbx_seq_one_letter_code
_entity_poly.pdbx_strand_id
1 'polypeptide(L)'
;MLIFAMPKTQKTHSTCHCHGHAKDCYYDAAVSHRRASVNSHGRYEGGGVCLNCQHNTAGINCERCAPFHYRPSGVPKEARDGCLRTFFL
;
A
#
# COMPACT_ATOMS: atom_id res chain seq x y z
N MET A 1 -28.03 8.81 -18.16
CA MET A 1 -27.25 8.38 -16.98
C MET A 1 -25.78 8.58 -17.32
N LEU A 2 -25.25 9.79 -17.09
CA LEU A 2 -23.85 10.08 -17.31
C LEU A 2 -23.09 9.49 -16.12
N ILE A 3 -22.43 8.35 -16.35
CA ILE A 3 -21.42 7.86 -15.43
C ILE A 3 -20.27 8.85 -15.56
N PHE A 4 -20.24 9.85 -14.68
CA PHE A 4 -19.07 10.70 -14.53
C PHE A 4 -17.91 9.77 -14.11
N ALA A 5 -17.10 9.35 -15.10
CA ALA A 5 -15.80 8.76 -14.85
C ALA A 5 -14.97 9.85 -14.16
N MET A 6 -14.92 9.80 -12.82
CA MET A 6 -14.14 10.76 -12.05
C MET A 6 -12.67 10.66 -12.50
N PRO A 7 -12.03 11.77 -12.90
CA PRO A 7 -10.66 11.74 -13.40
C PRO A 7 -9.73 11.23 -12.31
N LYS A 8 -8.97 10.16 -12.61
CA LYS A 8 -7.97 9.50 -11.74
C LYS A 8 -6.71 10.36 -11.53
N THR A 9 -6.87 11.67 -11.31
CA THR A 9 -5.76 12.61 -11.22
C THR A 9 -5.97 13.57 -10.05
N GLN A 10 -5.74 13.09 -8.83
CA GLN A 10 -5.37 13.96 -7.72
C GLN A 10 -4.27 13.27 -6.92
N LYS A 11 -3.01 13.66 -7.16
CA LYS A 11 -1.97 13.60 -6.12
C LYS A 11 -2.46 14.54 -5.01
N THR A 12 -3.21 14.01 -4.06
CA THR A 12 -3.48 14.75 -2.83
C THR A 12 -2.17 14.77 -2.06
N HIS A 13 -1.72 15.96 -1.66
CA HIS A 13 -0.51 16.20 -0.87
C HIS A 13 -0.68 15.70 0.58
N SER A 14 -1.41 14.60 0.78
CA SER A 14 -1.41 13.77 1.97
C SER A 14 -0.33 12.73 1.77
N THR A 15 0.70 12.74 2.62
CA THR A 15 1.80 11.77 2.57
C THR A 15 1.25 10.34 2.64
N CYS A 16 1.31 9.61 1.54
CA CYS A 16 0.91 8.22 1.49
C CYS A 16 1.83 7.37 2.36
N HIS A 17 1.24 6.51 3.16
CA HIS A 17 1.98 5.63 4.05
C HIS A 17 2.22 4.29 3.35
N CYS A 18 3.37 4.14 2.66
CA CYS A 18 3.70 2.94 1.89
C CYS A 18 4.77 2.06 2.55
N HIS A 19 4.97 2.18 3.87
CA HIS A 19 6.04 1.49 4.63
C HIS A 19 7.45 1.62 4.00
N GLY A 20 7.72 2.70 3.26
CA GLY A 20 8.99 2.91 2.56
C GLY A 20 9.20 2.01 1.33
N HIS A 21 8.15 1.40 0.80
CA HIS A 21 8.22 0.45 -0.32
C HIS A 21 7.61 0.98 -1.62
N ALA A 22 7.01 2.16 -1.61
CA ALA A 22 6.61 2.88 -2.82
C ALA A 22 6.88 4.37 -2.67
N LYS A 23 7.14 5.04 -3.80
CA LYS A 23 7.34 6.50 -3.86
C LYS A 23 6.06 7.25 -4.25
N ASP A 24 5.20 6.59 -5.01
CA ASP A 24 3.99 7.18 -5.56
C ASP A 24 2.75 6.41 -5.10
N CYS A 25 1.62 7.12 -5.12
CA CYS A 25 0.31 6.62 -4.74
C CYS A 25 -0.76 7.46 -5.42
N TYR A 26 -2.00 6.98 -5.40
CA TYR A 26 -3.18 7.76 -5.76
C TYR A 26 -4.23 7.71 -4.66
N TYR A 27 -5.10 8.72 -4.59
CA TYR A 27 -6.23 8.71 -3.67
C TYR A 27 -7.40 7.91 -4.23
N ASP A 28 -8.00 7.05 -3.40
CA ASP A 28 -9.21 6.29 -3.69
C ASP A 28 -10.26 6.50 -2.60
N ALA A 29 -11.36 7.18 -2.96
CA ALA A 29 -12.44 7.50 -2.03
C ALA A 29 -13.11 6.25 -1.44
N ALA A 30 -13.21 5.16 -2.21
CA ALA A 30 -13.78 3.91 -1.71
C ALA A 30 -12.86 3.25 -0.67
N VAL A 31 -11.54 3.35 -0.86
CA VAL A 31 -10.54 2.91 0.14
C VAL A 31 -10.62 3.72 1.42
N SER A 32 -10.82 5.04 1.31
CA SER A 32 -11.02 5.91 2.46
C SER A 32 -12.31 5.59 3.21
N HIS A 33 -13.43 5.50 2.50
CA HIS A 33 -14.75 5.19 3.09
C HIS A 33 -14.75 3.84 3.82
N ARG A 34 -14.11 2.82 3.25
CA ARG A 34 -14.01 1.49 3.87
C ARG A 34 -12.89 1.36 4.91
N ARG A 35 -12.18 2.45 5.23
CA ARG A 35 -11.06 2.49 6.19
C ARG A 35 -9.99 1.43 5.91
N ALA A 36 -9.60 1.30 4.64
CA ALA A 36 -8.64 0.27 4.22
C ALA A 36 -7.21 0.79 3.94
N SER A 37 -6.97 2.10 4.08
CA SER A 37 -5.64 2.69 4.00
C SER A 37 -5.26 3.33 5.33
N VAL A 38 -4.02 3.13 5.74
CA VAL A 38 -3.45 3.84 6.89
C VAL A 38 -2.91 5.22 6.50
N ASN A 39 -3.02 6.18 7.42
CA ASN A 39 -2.38 7.50 7.32
C ASN A 39 -0.97 7.49 7.92
N SER A 40 -0.29 8.64 7.94
CA SER A 40 1.06 8.80 8.49
C SER A 40 1.19 8.48 9.98
N HIS A 41 0.08 8.48 10.73
CA HIS A 41 0.03 8.16 12.15
C HIS A 41 -0.34 6.69 12.41
N GLY A 42 -0.39 5.85 11.37
CA GLY A 42 -0.75 4.43 11.48
C GLY A 42 -2.24 4.18 11.74
N ARG A 43 -3.10 5.18 11.59
CA ARG A 43 -4.57 5.04 11.76
C ARG A 43 -5.22 4.75 10.41
N TYR A 44 -6.26 3.90 10.39
CA TYR A 44 -7.06 3.57 9.21
C TYR A 44 -8.03 4.71 8.80
N GLU A 45 -7.46 5.89 8.61
CA GLU A 45 -8.13 7.14 8.23
C GLU A 45 -7.48 7.71 6.96
N GLY A 46 -6.69 6.90 6.25
CA GLY A 46 -6.10 7.25 4.96
C GLY A 46 -7.04 6.93 3.80
N GLY A 47 -6.62 7.29 2.60
CA GLY A 47 -7.26 6.90 1.34
C GLY A 47 -6.25 6.66 0.22
N GLY A 48 -4.96 6.57 0.56
CA GLY A 48 -3.89 6.41 -0.40
C GLY A 48 -3.69 4.94 -0.77
N VAL A 49 -3.62 4.67 -2.07
CA VAL A 49 -3.24 3.36 -2.61
C VAL A 49 -1.86 3.50 -3.22
N CYS A 50 -0.89 2.79 -2.65
CA CYS A 50 0.49 2.79 -3.11
C CYS A 50 0.61 2.17 -4.50
N LEU A 51 1.44 2.77 -5.35
CA LEU A 51 1.73 2.30 -6.69
C LEU A 51 3.09 1.62 -6.72
N ASN A 52 3.20 0.51 -7.45
CA ASN A 52 4.46 -0.20 -7.68
C ASN A 52 5.23 -0.49 -6.38
N CYS A 53 4.59 -1.22 -5.46
CA CYS A 53 5.26 -1.70 -4.25
C CYS A 53 6.53 -2.48 -4.63
N GLN A 54 7.66 -2.02 -4.11
CA GLN A 54 8.98 -2.62 -4.28
C GLN A 54 9.25 -3.67 -3.20
N HIS A 55 10.45 -4.24 -3.17
CA HIS A 55 10.92 -5.06 -2.06
C HIS A 55 10.07 -6.33 -1.82
N ASN A 56 9.50 -6.89 -2.89
CA ASN A 56 8.59 -8.04 -2.85
C ASN A 56 7.39 -7.83 -1.91
N THR A 57 6.90 -6.59 -1.82
CA THR A 57 5.73 -6.24 -1.03
C THR A 57 4.50 -6.00 -1.88
N ALA A 58 3.33 -6.07 -1.26
CA ALA A 58 2.03 -5.87 -1.87
C ALA A 58 1.01 -5.37 -0.82
N GLY A 59 -0.17 -5.00 -1.27
CA GLY A 59 -1.23 -4.43 -0.43
C GLY A 59 -1.41 -2.93 -0.67
N ILE A 60 -2.43 -2.35 -0.04
CA ILE A 60 -2.81 -0.94 -0.22
C ILE A 60 -1.69 -0.01 0.23
N ASN A 61 -0.99 -0.41 1.29
CA ASN A 61 0.09 0.35 1.91
C ASN A 61 1.45 -0.37 1.76
N CYS A 62 1.55 -1.37 0.87
CA CYS A 62 2.71 -2.26 0.76
C CYS A 62 3.00 -3.04 2.07
N GLU A 63 1.94 -3.35 2.84
CA GLU A 63 2.04 -3.89 4.19
C GLU A 63 2.20 -5.41 4.26
N ARG A 64 2.03 -6.11 3.13
CA ARG A 64 2.10 -7.57 2.99
C ARG A 64 3.23 -7.94 2.04
N CYS A 65 3.61 -9.22 2.04
CA CYS A 65 4.48 -9.73 0.98
C CYS A 65 3.66 -10.00 -0.29
N ALA A 66 4.31 -9.82 -1.44
CA ALA A 66 3.79 -10.23 -2.73
C ALA A 66 3.61 -11.75 -2.78
N PRO A 67 2.84 -12.28 -3.75
CA PRO A 67 2.74 -13.72 -3.97
C PRO A 67 4.11 -14.40 -3.99
N PHE A 68 4.18 -15.61 -3.46
CA PHE A 68 5.40 -16.43 -3.35
C PHE A 68 6.50 -15.86 -2.45
N HIS A 69 6.15 -14.89 -1.60
CA HIS A 69 7.02 -14.36 -0.57
C HIS A 69 6.33 -14.37 0.79
N TYR A 70 7.13 -14.48 1.85
CA TYR A 70 6.65 -14.43 3.23
C TYR A 70 7.53 -13.53 4.08
N ARG A 71 6.94 -12.96 5.14
CA ARG A 71 7.66 -12.17 6.13
C ARG A 71 7.91 -13.04 7.37
N PRO A 72 9.17 -13.29 7.77
CA PRO A 72 9.46 -13.98 9.02
C PRO A 72 8.86 -13.26 10.22
N SER A 73 8.52 -14.02 11.27
CA SER A 73 8.01 -13.44 12.52
C SER A 73 9.04 -12.48 13.12
N GLY A 74 8.57 -11.34 13.63
CA GLY A 74 9.42 -10.30 14.22
C GLY A 74 10.10 -9.35 13.23
N VAL A 75 10.00 -9.57 11.92
CA VAL A 75 10.52 -8.64 10.91
C VAL A 75 9.51 -7.49 10.70
N PRO A 76 9.92 -6.21 10.84
CA PRO A 76 9.04 -5.06 10.69
C PRO A 76 8.58 -4.88 9.24
N LYS A 77 7.45 -4.18 9.04
CA LYS A 77 6.85 -3.98 7.71
C LYS A 77 7.69 -3.08 6.82
N GLU A 78 8.52 -2.25 7.42
CA GLU A 78 9.39 -1.27 6.76
C GLU A 78 10.72 -1.88 6.29
N ALA A 79 11.00 -3.13 6.68
CA ALA A 79 12.24 -3.81 6.33
C ALA A 79 12.33 -4.00 4.81
N ARG A 80 13.34 -3.36 4.20
CA ARG A 80 13.61 -3.41 2.76
C ARG A 80 13.79 -4.83 2.22
N ASP A 81 14.38 -5.74 2.99
CA ASP A 81 14.56 -7.14 2.58
C ASP A 81 13.73 -8.10 3.46
N GLY A 82 12.59 -7.61 3.96
CA GLY A 82 11.75 -8.34 4.91
C GLY A 82 10.88 -9.44 4.30
N CYS A 83 10.68 -9.43 2.98
CA CYS A 83 9.90 -10.44 2.27
C CYS A 83 10.82 -11.42 1.54
N LEU A 84 10.95 -12.62 2.10
CA LEU A 84 11.78 -13.70 1.59
C LEU A 84 10.98 -14.59 0.64
N ARG A 85 11.63 -15.11 -0.41
CA ARG A 85 10.98 -16.00 -1.38
C ARG A 85 10.63 -17.32 -0.72
N THR A 86 9.38 -17.75 -0.84
CA THR A 86 8.95 -19.09 -0.50
C THR A 86 9.51 -20.02 -1.58
N PHE A 87 10.54 -20.80 -1.24
CA PHE A 87 10.96 -21.89 -2.12
C PHE A 87 9.86 -22.94 -2.08
N PHE A 88 9.11 -23.10 -3.18
CA PHE A 88 8.38 -24.33 -3.42
C PHE A 88 9.44 -25.41 -3.61
N LEU A 89 9.77 -26.13 -2.53
CA LEU A 89 10.33 -27.47 -2.66
C LEU A 89 9.21 -28.41 -3.14
#